data_AF-A0A5P9NFP5-F1
#
_entry.id   AF-A0A5P9NFP5-F1
#
_cell.length_a   1.000
_cell.length_b   1.000
_cell.length_c   1.000
_cell.angle_alpha   90.00
_cell.angle_beta   90.00
_cell.angle_gamma   90.00
#
_symmetry.space_group_name_H-M   'P 1'
#
loop_
_entity.id
_entity.type
_entity.pdbx_description
1 polymer ?
#
loop_
_entity_poly.entity_id
_entity_poly.type
_entity_poly.pdbx_seq_one_letter_code
_entity_poly.pdbx_strand_id
1 'polypeptide(L)'
;MPGKAPRFFSVALLLAAAGVIAATAPKIPSDFKYTALGTELSFWTREGYRPTPDTRRATVAASIELAEAHPHRATYQALAAMALAGQARLSFDPQVSKAATEESTRFSHRAKQLRPKG
;
A
#
# COMPACT_ATOMS: atom_id res chain seq x y z
N MET A 1 16.39 -48.99 28.56
CA MET A 1 16.55 -48.12 27.37
C MET A 1 15.79 -48.77 26.22
N PRO A 2 14.81 -48.09 25.60
CA PRO A 2 15.12 -47.23 24.45
C PRO A 2 14.43 -45.86 24.48
N GLY A 3 15.06 -44.88 23.81
CA GLY A 3 14.67 -43.47 23.78
C GLY A 3 13.49 -43.17 22.85
N LYS A 4 12.66 -42.21 23.27
CA LYS A 4 11.60 -41.63 22.44
C LYS A 4 12.11 -40.32 21.82
N ALA A 5 12.10 -40.26 20.50
CA ALA A 5 12.47 -39.11 19.69
C ALA A 5 11.51 -37.91 19.90
N PRO A 6 11.98 -36.66 19.69
CA PRO A 6 11.23 -35.47 20.06
C PRO A 6 10.19 -35.04 19.02
N ARG A 7 9.10 -34.47 19.56
CA ARG A 7 7.95 -33.87 18.89
C ARG A 7 8.37 -32.59 18.14
N PHE A 8 8.60 -32.66 16.82
CA PHE A 8 8.87 -31.46 16.00
C PHE A 8 8.04 -31.35 14.72
N PHE A 9 6.92 -32.08 14.60
CA PHE A 9 6.15 -32.10 13.35
C PHE A 9 4.99 -31.09 13.25
N SER A 10 4.71 -30.29 14.29
CA SER A 10 3.47 -29.50 14.34
C SER A 10 3.60 -28.03 13.94
N VAL A 11 4.81 -27.49 13.77
CA VAL A 11 5.01 -26.06 13.40
C VAL A 11 5.05 -25.86 11.88
N ALA A 12 5.61 -26.84 11.14
CA ALA A 12 5.72 -26.74 9.69
C ALA A 12 4.35 -26.76 8.97
N LEU A 13 3.36 -27.46 9.54
CA LEU A 13 2.03 -27.56 8.95
C LEU A 13 1.22 -26.26 9.05
N LEU A 14 1.48 -25.44 10.08
CA LEU A 14 0.79 -24.15 10.28
C LEU A 14 1.29 -23.05 9.34
N LEU A 15 2.58 -23.05 9.01
CA LEU A 15 3.16 -22.11 8.03
C LEU A 15 2.70 -22.39 6.60
N ALA A 16 2.49 -23.66 6.25
CA ALA A 16 1.93 -24.03 4.95
C ALA A 16 0.47 -23.56 4.80
N ALA A 17 -0.34 -23.64 5.88
CA ALA A 17 -1.73 -23.19 5.85
C ALA A 17 -1.85 -21.66 5.70
N ALA A 18 -0.96 -20.87 6.31
CA ALA A 18 -0.94 -19.42 6.14
C ALA A 18 -0.54 -18.99 4.71
N GLY A 19 0.39 -19.73 4.07
CA GLY A 19 0.82 -19.47 2.69
C GLY A 19 -0.26 -19.79 1.64
N VAL A 20 -1.08 -20.82 1.87
CA VAL A 20 -2.15 -21.21 0.95
C VAL A 20 -3.34 -20.25 1.00
N ILE A 21 -3.68 -19.71 2.18
CA ILE A 21 -4.81 -18.75 2.31
C ILE A 21 -4.50 -17.42 1.58
N ALA A 22 -3.24 -17.00 1.51
CA ALA A 22 -2.84 -15.81 0.75
C ALA A 22 -2.96 -16.03 -0.78
N ALA A 23 -2.79 -17.27 -1.26
CA ALA A 23 -2.84 -17.59 -2.69
C ALA A 23 -4.27 -17.76 -3.24
N THR A 24 -5.25 -18.03 -2.38
CA THR A 24 -6.67 -18.21 -2.75
C THR A 24 -7.55 -17.03 -2.39
N ALA A 25 -6.99 -15.92 -1.90
CA ALA A 25 -7.76 -14.71 -1.69
C ALA A 25 -8.33 -14.26 -3.04
N PRO A 26 -9.66 -14.07 -3.16
CA PRO A 26 -10.25 -13.60 -4.40
C PRO A 26 -9.53 -12.32 -4.83
N LYS A 27 -9.06 -12.28 -6.08
CA LYS A 27 -8.45 -11.08 -6.65
C LYS A 27 -9.50 -9.97 -6.63
N ILE A 28 -9.44 -9.13 -5.61
CA ILE A 28 -10.27 -7.92 -5.52
C ILE A 28 -9.97 -7.09 -6.77
N PRO A 29 -10.98 -6.72 -7.58
CA PRO A 29 -10.78 -5.86 -8.72
C PRO A 29 -10.04 -4.58 -8.33
N SER A 30 -9.10 -4.15 -9.17
CA SER A 30 -8.27 -2.95 -8.95
C SER A 30 -9.12 -1.71 -8.68
N ASP A 31 -10.28 -1.61 -9.31
CA ASP A 31 -11.22 -0.50 -9.13
C ASP A 31 -11.83 -0.46 -7.73
N PHE A 32 -12.07 -1.62 -7.11
CA PHE A 32 -12.55 -1.67 -5.73
C PHE A 32 -11.46 -1.24 -4.74
N LYS A 33 -10.20 -1.65 -4.99
CA LYS A 33 -9.04 -1.15 -4.24
C LYS A 33 -8.92 0.37 -4.39
N TYR A 34 -9.04 0.89 -5.61
CA TYR A 34 -8.99 2.32 -5.89
C TYR A 34 -10.03 3.10 -5.09
N THR A 35 -11.29 2.67 -5.08
CA THR A 35 -12.35 3.36 -4.35
C THR A 35 -12.05 3.41 -2.85
N ALA A 36 -11.67 2.28 -2.23
CA ALA A 36 -11.35 2.24 -0.81
C ALA A 36 -10.16 3.15 -0.46
N LEU A 37 -9.10 3.14 -1.27
CA LEU A 37 -7.93 4.00 -1.08
C LEU A 37 -8.24 5.48 -1.30
N GLY A 38 -9.00 5.80 -2.34
CA GLY A 38 -9.45 7.16 -2.63
C GLY A 38 -10.31 7.73 -1.50
N THR A 39 -11.23 6.93 -0.97
CA THR A 39 -12.03 7.29 0.20
C THR A 39 -11.15 7.55 1.42
N GLU A 40 -10.24 6.64 1.76
CA GLU A 40 -9.31 6.81 2.88
C GLU A 40 -8.49 8.11 2.75
N LEU A 41 -7.87 8.32 1.58
CA LEU A 41 -7.05 9.51 1.34
C LEU A 41 -7.88 10.81 1.34
N SER A 42 -9.16 10.76 0.97
CA SER A 42 -10.06 11.92 1.08
C SER A 42 -10.28 12.37 2.52
N PHE A 43 -10.13 11.46 3.50
CA PHE A 43 -10.17 11.82 4.92
C PHE A 43 -8.87 12.48 5.38
N TRP A 44 -7.73 12.20 4.73
CA TRP A 44 -6.43 12.72 5.17
C TRP A 44 -6.33 14.24 5.07
N THR A 45 -7.10 14.87 4.17
CA THR A 45 -7.17 16.33 4.04
C THR A 45 -8.15 16.97 5.02
N ARG A 46 -8.96 16.19 5.74
CA ARG A 46 -9.93 16.73 6.70
C ARG A 46 -9.24 17.11 8.00
N GLU A 47 -9.69 18.22 8.57
CA GLU A 47 -9.25 18.67 9.88
C GLU A 47 -9.57 17.61 10.96
N GLY A 48 -8.63 17.42 11.89
CA GLY A 48 -8.78 16.45 12.98
C GLY A 48 -8.58 14.98 12.60
N TYR A 49 -8.63 14.60 11.32
CA TYR A 49 -8.37 13.21 10.93
C TYR A 49 -6.86 12.89 11.00
N ARG A 50 -6.52 11.86 11.77
CA ARG A 50 -5.16 11.34 11.89
C ARG A 50 -5.18 9.82 11.74
N PRO A 51 -4.83 9.28 10.56
CA PRO A 51 -4.75 7.83 10.38
C PRO A 51 -3.66 7.28 11.30
N THR A 52 -3.89 6.07 11.80
CA THR A 52 -2.88 5.33 12.57
C THR A 52 -1.62 5.11 11.71
N PRO A 53 -0.44 4.90 12.31
CA PRO A 53 0.76 4.57 11.55
C PRO A 53 0.59 3.35 10.63
N ASP A 54 -0.14 2.32 11.08
CA ASP A 54 -0.42 1.11 10.29
C ASP A 54 -1.35 1.40 9.11
N THR A 55 -2.46 2.10 9.35
CA THR A 55 -3.38 2.52 8.28
C THR A 55 -2.63 3.35 7.25
N ARG A 56 -1.80 4.30 7.68
CA ARG A 56 -1.00 5.14 6.78
C ARG A 56 -0.04 4.31 5.92
N ARG A 57 0.71 3.39 6.53
CA ARG A 57 1.64 2.49 5.81
C ARG A 57 0.90 1.61 4.80
N ALA A 58 -0.21 1.01 5.20
CA ALA A 58 -1.01 0.15 4.34
C ALA A 58 -1.60 0.91 3.15
N THR A 59 -2.17 2.09 3.38
CA THR A 59 -2.73 2.93 2.31
C THR A 59 -1.68 3.38 1.31
N VAL A 60 -0.48 3.76 1.77
CA VAL A 60 0.62 4.14 0.88
C VAL A 60 1.10 2.95 0.06
N ALA A 61 1.40 1.82 0.71
CA ALA A 61 1.85 0.61 0.04
C ALA A 61 0.85 0.14 -1.03
N ALA A 62 -0.44 0.08 -0.68
CA ALA A 62 -1.48 -0.33 -1.61
C ALA A 62 -1.68 0.66 -2.77
N SER A 63 -1.51 1.96 -2.53
CA SER A 63 -1.59 2.97 -3.60
C SER A 63 -0.42 2.85 -4.58
N ILE A 64 0.79 2.57 -4.07
CA ILE A 64 1.98 2.31 -4.90
C ILE A 64 1.79 1.02 -5.70
N GLU A 65 1.41 -0.08 -5.05
CA GLU A 65 1.13 -1.37 -5.71
C GLU A 65 0.12 -1.21 -6.85
N LEU A 66 -0.96 -0.47 -6.60
CA LEU A 66 -1.99 -0.20 -7.61
C LEU A 66 -1.42 0.59 -8.80
N ALA A 67 -0.58 1.59 -8.55
CA ALA A 67 0.06 2.38 -9.59
C ALA A 67 1.09 1.55 -10.40
N GLU A 68 1.84 0.68 -9.74
CA GLU A 68 2.82 -0.22 -10.38
C GLU A 68 2.16 -1.33 -11.21
N ALA A 69 1.05 -1.89 -10.73
CA ALA A 69 0.26 -2.88 -11.45
C ALA A 69 -0.37 -2.30 -12.74
N HIS A 70 -0.48 -0.98 -12.83
CA HIS A 70 -1.20 -0.28 -13.88
C HIS A 70 -0.49 1.02 -14.29
N PRO A 71 0.71 0.92 -14.89
CA PRO A 71 1.59 2.07 -15.13
C PRO A 71 1.00 3.09 -16.10
N HIS A 72 0.03 2.71 -16.94
CA HIS A 72 -0.62 3.58 -17.92
C HIS A 72 -1.86 4.30 -17.39
N ARG A 73 -2.29 4.02 -16.15
CA ARG A 73 -3.49 4.64 -15.54
C ARG A 73 -3.10 5.90 -14.76
N ALA A 74 -3.33 7.06 -15.36
CA ALA A 74 -3.02 8.37 -14.75
C ALA A 74 -3.65 8.56 -13.36
N THR A 75 -4.87 8.06 -13.15
CA THR A 75 -5.59 8.13 -11.86
C THR A 75 -4.88 7.38 -10.75
N TYR A 76 -4.35 6.18 -11.02
CA TYR A 76 -3.64 5.42 -10.00
C TYR A 76 -2.27 6.02 -9.69
N GLN A 77 -1.58 6.58 -10.70
CA GLN A 77 -0.36 7.35 -10.47
C GLN A 77 -0.64 8.57 -9.57
N ALA A 78 -1.74 9.30 -9.82
CA ALA A 78 -2.14 10.44 -8.98
C ALA A 78 -2.50 10.01 -7.55
N LEU A 79 -3.13 8.85 -7.38
CA LEU A 79 -3.47 8.29 -6.07
C LEU A 79 -2.22 7.98 -5.25
N ALA A 80 -1.23 7.28 -5.84
CA ALA A 80 0.06 7.02 -5.20
C ALA A 80 0.77 8.32 -4.80
N ALA A 81 0.77 9.32 -5.69
CA ALA A 81 1.33 10.64 -5.38
C ALA A 81 0.65 11.28 -4.15
N MET A 82 -0.69 11.25 -4.09
CA MET A 82 -1.46 11.79 -2.98
C MET A 82 -1.17 11.06 -1.66
N ALA A 83 -1.09 9.74 -1.68
CA ALA A 83 -0.74 8.94 -0.52
C ALA A 83 0.65 9.29 0.02
N LEU A 84 1.64 9.39 -0.86
CA LEU A 84 3.02 9.75 -0.50
C LEU A 84 3.14 11.20 0.03
N ALA A 85 2.44 12.16 -0.58
CA ALA A 85 2.37 13.53 -0.07
C ALA A 85 1.74 13.57 1.34
N GLY A 86 0.68 12.78 1.53
CA GLY A 86 0.05 12.60 2.83
C GLY A 86 0.98 11.98 3.87
N GLN A 87 1.77 10.97 3.49
CA GLN A 87 2.80 10.38 4.35
C GLN A 87 3.86 11.41 4.74
N ALA A 88 4.35 12.19 3.78
CA ALA A 88 5.36 13.22 4.03
C ALA A 88 4.88 14.24 5.07
N ARG A 89 3.63 14.70 4.93
CA ARG A 89 3.00 15.66 5.85
C ARG A 89 2.80 15.11 7.26
N LEU A 90 2.49 13.82 7.37
CA LEU A 90 2.18 13.16 8.64
C LEU A 90 3.40 12.52 9.33
N SER A 91 4.58 12.54 8.68
CA SER A 91 5.82 12.02 9.22
C SER A 91 6.54 13.06 10.07
N PHE A 92 6.98 12.65 11.26
CA PHE A 92 7.92 13.45 12.08
C PHE A 92 9.38 13.15 11.75
N ASP A 93 9.66 12.08 11.01
CA ASP A 93 11.00 11.76 10.53
C ASP A 93 11.29 12.56 9.24
N PRO A 94 12.31 13.45 9.23
CA PRO A 94 12.63 14.28 8.10
C PRO A 94 13.19 13.51 6.89
N GLN A 95 13.86 12.37 7.11
CA GLN A 95 14.35 11.53 6.02
C GLN A 95 13.19 10.83 5.33
N VAL A 96 12.27 10.27 6.11
CA VAL A 96 11.04 9.64 5.57
C VAL A 96 10.18 10.69 4.85
N SER A 97 10.05 11.89 5.42
CA SER A 97 9.28 12.98 4.81
C SER A 97 9.87 13.41 3.46
N LYS A 98 11.20 13.56 3.39
CA LYS A 98 11.91 13.90 2.15
C LYS A 98 11.75 12.82 1.09
N ALA A 99 12.02 11.55 1.43
CA ALA A 99 11.89 10.44 0.49
C ALA A 99 10.46 10.31 -0.05
N ALA A 100 9.45 10.45 0.81
CA ALA A 100 8.05 10.41 0.40
C ALA A 100 7.67 11.60 -0.52
N THR A 101 8.24 12.78 -0.29
CA THR A 101 8.03 13.96 -1.15
C THR A 101 8.63 13.76 -2.54
N GLU A 102 9.86 13.22 -2.62
CA GLU A 102 10.52 12.91 -3.88
C GLU A 102 9.72 11.87 -4.68
N GLU A 103 9.31 10.78 -4.03
CA GLU A 103 8.49 9.75 -4.67
C GLU A 103 7.12 10.30 -5.13
N SER A 104 6.46 11.10 -4.29
CA SER A 104 5.18 11.75 -4.64
C SER A 104 5.33 12.59 -5.91
N THR A 105 6.45 13.29 -6.05
CA THR A 105 6.76 14.10 -7.24
C THR A 105 6.93 13.23 -8.47
N ARG A 106 7.61 12.07 -8.35
CA ARG A 106 7.76 11.11 -9.46
C ARG A 106 6.41 10.59 -9.97
N PHE A 107 5.55 10.12 -9.07
CA PHE A 107 4.21 9.65 -9.41
C PHE A 107 3.35 10.78 -9.99
N SER A 108 3.43 12.00 -9.43
CA SER A 108 2.72 13.18 -9.96
C SER A 108 3.14 13.50 -11.39
N HIS A 109 4.44 13.41 -11.69
CA HIS A 109 4.96 13.66 -13.03
C HIS A 109 4.44 12.61 -14.02
N ARG A 110 4.51 11.31 -13.67
CA ARG A 110 3.93 10.23 -14.48
C ARG A 110 2.43 10.43 -14.72
N ALA A 111 1.67 10.78 -13.68
CA ALA A 111 0.24 11.06 -13.81
C ALA A 111 -0.04 12.17 -14.83
N LYS A 112 0.75 13.25 -14.82
CA LYS A 112 0.63 14.35 -15.79
C LYS A 112 0.95 13.91 -17.22
N GLN A 113 1.99 13.09 -17.41
CA GLN A 113 2.38 12.58 -18.74
C GLN A 113 1.31 11.68 -19.37
N LEU A 114 0.56 10.95 -18.55
CA LEU A 114 -0.48 10.02 -19.00
C LEU A 114 -1.84 10.68 -19.23
N ARG A 115 -2.02 11.94 -18.82
CA ARG A 115 -3.27 12.67 -19.06
C ARG A 115 -3.37 13.01 -20.55
N PRO A 116 -4.52 12.78 -21.19
CA PRO A 116 -4.72 13.22 -22.57
C PRO A 116 -4.50 14.74 -22.63
N LYS A 117 -3.68 15.18 -23.60
CA LYS A 117 -3.55 16.59 -23.94
C LYS A 117 -4.87 16.98 -24.62
N GLY A 118 -5.69 17.75 -23.91
CA GLY A 118 -6.86 18.41 -24.49
C GLY A 118 -6.44 19.47 -25.49
#